data_AF-A0A286YCZ0-F1
#
_entry.id   AF-A0A286YCZ0-F1
#
_cell.length_a   1.000
_cell.length_b   1.000
_cell.length_c   1.000
_cell.angle_alpha   90.00
_cell.angle_beta   90.00
_cell.angle_gamma   90.00
#
_symmetry.space_group_name_H-M   'P 1'
#
loop_
_entity.id
_entity.type
_entity.pdbx_description
1 polymer ?
#
loop_
_entity_poly.entity_id
_entity_poly.type
_entity_poly.pdbx_seq_one_letter_code
_entity_poly.pdbx_strand_id
1 'polypeptide(L)'
;MSSPAQPAVPAPLADLKIQHTKIFINNEWHNSVSGKKFPVLNPATEEVICHVEEGDKADVDKAVKAARQAFQIGSPWRTMDASERGRLLNKLADLMERDRLLLATMEALNGGKVFANAYLSDLGGCIKALKYCAGWAD
;
A
#
# COMPACT_ATOMS: atom_id res chain seq x y z
N MET A 1 1.79 -20.71 35.20
CA MET A 1 1.26 -20.53 33.83
C MET A 1 2.25 -19.64 33.09
N SER A 2 3.07 -20.20 32.20
CA SER A 2 4.03 -19.40 31.44
C SER A 2 3.26 -18.59 30.40
N SER A 3 3.37 -17.26 30.47
CA SER A 3 2.87 -16.37 29.42
C SER A 3 3.49 -16.81 28.09
N PRO A 4 2.73 -17.00 27.00
CA PRO A 4 3.33 -17.30 25.72
C PRO A 4 4.25 -16.13 25.36
N ALA A 5 5.52 -16.44 25.05
CA ALA A 5 6.49 -15.43 24.62
C ALA A 5 5.87 -14.64 23.47
N GLN A 6 5.80 -13.31 23.61
CA GLN A 6 5.34 -12.47 22.52
C GLN A 6 6.21 -12.77 21.29
N PRO A 7 5.61 -12.92 20.09
CA PRO A 7 6.41 -13.08 18.88
C PRO A 7 7.41 -11.94 18.81
N ALA A 8 8.69 -12.27 18.71
CA ALA A 8 9.76 -11.29 18.67
C ALA A 8 9.52 -10.35 17.48
N VAL A 9 9.46 -9.04 17.74
CA VAL A 9 9.39 -8.02 16.70
C VAL A 9 10.71 -8.07 15.93
N PRO A 10 10.70 -8.26 14.59
CA PRO A 10 11.93 -8.25 13.80
C PRO A 10 12.58 -6.86 13.83
N ALA A 11 13.86 -6.76 13.47
CA ALA A 11 14.49 -5.46 13.26
C ALA A 11 14.03 -4.84 11.93
N PRO A 12 13.96 -3.50 11.80
CA PRO A 12 13.72 -2.84 10.52
C PRO A 12 14.78 -3.23 9.47
N LEU A 13 14.43 -3.18 8.18
CA LEU A 13 15.39 -3.44 7.10
C LEU A 13 16.46 -2.34 7.05
N ALA A 14 17.73 -2.73 7.14
CA ALA A 14 18.86 -1.80 7.05
C ALA A 14 19.00 -1.18 5.64
N ASP A 15 18.81 -2.00 4.59
CA ASP A 15 18.99 -1.60 3.19
C ASP A 15 17.65 -1.48 2.46
N LEU A 16 16.70 -0.71 3.01
CA LEU A 16 15.42 -0.47 2.34
C LEU A 16 15.64 0.28 1.01
N LYS A 17 15.26 -0.33 -0.11
CA LYS A 17 15.25 0.31 -1.43
C LYS A 17 13.85 0.76 -1.80
N ILE A 18 13.68 2.05 -2.05
CA ILE A 18 12.41 2.60 -2.56
C ILE A 18 12.29 2.30 -4.06
N GLN A 19 11.37 1.41 -4.42
CA GLN A 19 11.20 0.95 -5.81
C GLN A 19 10.05 1.64 -6.56
N HIS A 20 9.03 2.09 -5.84
CA HIS A 20 7.78 2.57 -6.43
C HIS A 20 7.57 4.05 -6.11
N THR A 21 7.90 4.92 -7.06
CA THR A 21 7.86 6.40 -6.90
C THR A 21 6.99 7.10 -7.94
N LYS A 22 6.24 6.33 -8.74
CA LYS A 22 5.46 6.81 -9.88
C LYS A 22 3.95 6.79 -9.59
N ILE A 23 3.18 7.49 -10.42
CA ILE A 23 1.72 7.45 -10.37
C ILE A 23 1.24 6.09 -10.88
N PHE A 24 0.37 5.41 -10.15
CA PHE A 24 -0.17 4.09 -10.54
C PHE A 24 -1.58 4.21 -11.09
N ILE A 25 -1.75 4.07 -12.41
CA ILE A 25 -3.05 4.17 -13.10
C ILE A 25 -3.19 3.00 -14.07
N ASN A 26 -4.34 2.34 -14.05
CA ASN A 26 -4.67 1.21 -14.94
C ASN A 26 -3.62 0.08 -14.91
N ASN A 27 -3.17 -0.26 -13.70
CA ASN A 27 -2.13 -1.26 -13.42
C ASN A 27 -0.73 -0.95 -13.99
N GLU A 28 -0.46 0.30 -14.33
CA GLU A 28 0.81 0.75 -14.92
C GLU A 28 1.40 1.95 -14.16
N TRP A 29 2.72 2.10 -14.22
CA TRP A 29 3.47 3.19 -13.59
C TRP A 29 3.72 4.34 -14.58
N HIS A 30 3.20 5.53 -14.26
CA HIS A 30 3.25 6.73 -15.09
C HIS A 30 4.08 7.83 -14.44
N ASN A 31 4.77 8.62 -15.25
CA ASN A 31 5.27 9.93 -14.81
C ASN A 31 4.10 10.92 -14.74
N SER A 32 4.22 11.98 -13.96
CA SER A 32 3.23 13.07 -13.93
C SER A 32 3.12 13.75 -15.30
N VAL A 33 1.92 14.25 -15.65
CA VAL A 33 1.73 15.03 -16.89
C VAL A 33 2.61 16.28 -16.90
N SER A 34 2.79 16.90 -15.74
CA SER A 34 3.63 18.09 -15.59
C SER A 34 5.13 17.78 -15.65
N GLY A 35 5.52 16.51 -15.48
CA GLY A 35 6.91 16.08 -15.30
C GLY A 35 7.51 16.47 -13.94
N LYS A 36 6.75 17.13 -13.07
CA LYS A 36 7.21 17.54 -11.74
C LYS A 36 7.26 16.36 -10.78
N LYS A 37 8.12 16.51 -9.78
CA LYS A 37 8.30 15.59 -8.65
C LYS A 37 8.48 16.41 -7.39
N PHE A 38 8.15 15.82 -6.25
CA PHE A 38 8.40 16.43 -4.95
C PHE A 38 9.20 15.49 -4.03
N PRO A 39 10.00 16.05 -3.11
CA PRO A 39 10.77 15.24 -2.17
C PRO A 39 9.88 14.67 -1.07
N VAL A 40 10.16 13.43 -0.68
CA VAL A 40 9.62 12.79 0.52
C VAL A 40 10.72 12.79 1.58
N LEU A 41 10.41 13.31 2.76
CA LEU A 41 11.40 13.54 3.83
C LEU A 41 11.21 12.54 4.97
N ASN A 42 12.33 12.13 5.57
CA ASN A 42 12.31 11.42 6.85
C ASN A 42 12.11 12.44 7.98
N PRO A 43 11.00 12.41 8.74
CA PRO A 43 10.74 13.40 9.78
C PRO A 43 11.69 13.32 10.98
N ALA A 44 12.42 12.21 11.16
CA ALA A 44 13.38 12.07 12.26
C ALA A 44 14.75 12.70 11.96
N THR A 45 15.10 12.86 10.68
CA THR A 45 16.42 13.37 10.25
C THR A 45 16.35 14.57 9.33
N GLU A 46 15.15 14.91 8.83
CA GLU A 46 14.88 15.91 7.79
C GLU A 46 15.54 15.60 6.42
N GLU A 47 16.14 14.42 6.28
CA GLU A 47 16.80 14.00 5.05
C GLU A 47 15.78 13.53 3.99
N VAL A 48 16.13 13.72 2.72
CA VAL A 48 15.33 13.25 1.60
C VAL A 48 15.43 11.73 1.47
N ILE A 49 14.29 11.04 1.55
CA ILE A 49 14.17 9.60 1.30
C ILE A 49 14.19 9.32 -0.21
N CYS A 50 13.34 10.02 -0.97
CA CYS A 50 13.23 9.88 -2.42
C CYS A 50 12.47 11.08 -3.03
N HIS A 51 12.35 11.10 -4.36
CA HIS A 51 11.44 11.99 -5.07
C HIS A 51 10.33 11.16 -5.73
N VAL A 52 9.09 11.60 -5.59
CA VAL A 52 7.91 10.94 -6.17
C VAL A 52 7.21 11.86 -7.18
N GLU A 53 6.56 11.27 -8.17
CA GLU A 53 5.84 12.01 -9.21
C GLU A 53 4.72 12.87 -8.61
N GLU A 54 4.68 14.15 -8.96
CA GLU A 54 3.72 15.13 -8.46
C GLU A 54 2.48 15.13 -9.36
N GLY A 55 1.47 14.34 -8.98
CA GLY A 55 0.20 14.29 -9.70
C GLY A 55 -0.60 15.58 -9.53
N ASP A 56 -1.14 16.10 -10.64
CA ASP A 56 -2.03 17.28 -10.66
C ASP A 56 -3.38 16.91 -11.33
N LYS A 57 -4.25 17.90 -11.53
CA LYS A 57 -5.60 17.74 -12.13
C LYS A 57 -5.59 16.84 -13.36
N ALA A 58 -4.61 16.99 -14.25
CA ALA A 58 -4.54 16.18 -15.48
C ALA A 58 -4.28 14.69 -15.22
N ASP A 59 -3.48 14.36 -14.20
CA ASP A 59 -3.23 12.98 -13.78
C ASP A 59 -4.46 12.39 -13.08
N VAL A 60 -5.13 13.20 -12.26
CA VAL A 60 -6.43 12.84 -11.64
C VAL A 60 -7.48 12.56 -12.71
N ASP A 61 -7.58 13.41 -13.73
CA ASP A 61 -8.51 13.23 -14.86
C ASP A 61 -8.23 11.89 -15.60
N LYS A 62 -6.95 11.51 -15.77
CA LYS A 62 -6.57 10.19 -16.32
C LYS A 62 -6.99 9.04 -15.41
N ALA A 63 -6.73 9.15 -14.10
CA ALA A 63 -7.09 8.13 -13.11
C ALA A 63 -8.60 7.90 -13.06
N VAL A 64 -9.39 8.98 -13.07
CA VAL A 64 -10.86 8.91 -13.07
C VAL A 64 -11.40 8.27 -14.34
N LYS A 65 -10.83 8.59 -15.51
CA LYS A 65 -11.21 7.92 -16.78
C LYS A 65 -10.94 6.42 -16.73
N ALA A 66 -9.77 6.01 -16.24
CA ALA A 66 -9.42 4.59 -16.09
C ALA A 66 -10.36 3.87 -15.10
N ALA A 67 -10.62 4.47 -13.94
CA ALA A 67 -11.55 3.93 -12.95
C ALA A 67 -12.98 3.83 -13.50
N ARG A 68 -13.44 4.84 -14.25
CA ARG A 68 -14.75 4.83 -14.91
C ARG A 68 -14.85 3.68 -15.89
N GLN A 69 -13.81 3.45 -16.70
CA GLN A 69 -13.76 2.33 -17.65
C GLN A 69 -13.79 0.98 -16.93
N ALA A 70 -13.01 0.82 -15.85
CA ALA A 70 -12.98 -0.39 -15.04
C ALA A 70 -14.35 -0.70 -14.40
N PHE A 71 -15.22 0.30 -14.21
CA PHE A 71 -16.54 0.16 -13.60
C PHE A 71 -17.72 0.11 -14.61
N GLN A 72 -17.46 0.11 -15.92
CA GLN A 72 -18.53 0.02 -16.93
C GLN A 72 -19.29 -1.30 -16.86
N ILE A 73 -20.58 -1.28 -17.23
CA ILE A 73 -21.38 -2.52 -17.34
C ILE A 73 -20.69 -3.45 -18.36
N GLY A 74 -20.53 -4.72 -17.98
CA GLY A 74 -19.81 -5.72 -18.79
C GLY A 74 -18.29 -5.74 -18.59
N SER A 75 -17.71 -4.85 -17.78
CA SER A 75 -16.28 -4.90 -17.45
C SER A 75 -15.94 -6.09 -16.56
N PRO A 76 -14.67 -6.57 -16.57
CA PRO A 76 -14.25 -7.69 -15.73
C PRO A 76 -14.55 -7.49 -14.23
N TRP A 77 -14.40 -6.28 -13.71
CA TRP A 77 -14.71 -5.99 -12.30
C TRP A 77 -16.20 -6.04 -11.98
N ARG A 78 -17.05 -5.60 -12.93
CA ARG A 78 -18.51 -5.55 -12.76
C ARG A 78 -19.20 -6.90 -12.95
N THR A 79 -18.61 -7.79 -13.75
CA THR A 79 -19.15 -9.12 -14.06
C THR A 79 -18.54 -10.23 -13.21
N MET A 80 -17.45 -9.95 -12.48
CA MET A 80 -16.83 -10.91 -11.57
C MET A 80 -17.76 -11.29 -10.42
N ASP A 81 -17.76 -12.58 -10.10
CA ASP A 81 -18.47 -13.13 -8.94
C ASP A 81 -18.09 -12.39 -7.65
N ALA A 82 -19.07 -12.27 -6.77
CA ALA A 82 -18.91 -11.62 -5.48
C ALA A 82 -17.78 -12.25 -4.65
N SER A 83 -17.78 -13.59 -4.58
CA SER A 83 -16.76 -14.39 -3.91
C SER A 83 -15.36 -14.19 -4.49
N GLU A 84 -15.23 -14.00 -5.81
CA GLU A 84 -13.94 -13.75 -6.47
C GLU A 84 -13.34 -12.39 -6.08
N ARG A 85 -14.18 -11.35 -5.87
CA ARG A 85 -13.71 -10.08 -5.30
C ARG A 85 -13.17 -10.28 -3.88
N GLY A 86 -13.87 -11.07 -3.06
CA GLY A 86 -13.41 -11.48 -1.74
C GLY A 86 -12.07 -12.22 -1.81
N ARG A 87 -11.91 -13.15 -2.76
CA ARG A 87 -10.65 -13.89 -2.99
C ARG A 87 -9.49 -12.95 -3.32
N LEU A 88 -9.71 -11.92 -4.14
CA LEU A 88 -8.68 -10.91 -4.46
C LEU A 88 -8.27 -10.09 -3.24
N LEU A 89 -9.21 -9.69 -2.38
CA LEU A 89 -8.91 -8.97 -1.14
C LEU A 89 -8.11 -9.84 -0.14
N ASN A 90 -8.46 -11.12 -0.01
CA ASN A 90 -7.68 -12.07 0.78
C ASN A 90 -6.27 -12.23 0.23
N LYS A 91 -6.13 -12.35 -1.10
CA LYS A 91 -4.81 -12.44 -1.73
C LYS A 91 -3.97 -11.19 -1.49
N LEU A 92 -4.58 -10.00 -1.51
CA LEU A 92 -3.89 -8.76 -1.16
C LEU A 92 -3.42 -8.78 0.29
N ALA A 93 -4.25 -9.26 1.22
CA ALA A 93 -3.86 -9.41 2.62
C ALA A 93 -2.67 -10.38 2.79
N ASP A 94 -2.64 -11.48 2.05
CA ASP A 94 -1.52 -12.43 2.06
C ASP A 94 -0.22 -11.82 1.52
N LEU A 95 -0.30 -11.02 0.46
CA LEU A 95 0.84 -10.29 -0.07
C LEU A 95 1.35 -9.23 0.91
N MET A 96 0.43 -8.57 1.62
CA MET A 96 0.77 -7.58 2.63
C MET A 96 1.38 -8.22 3.90
N GLU A 97 0.94 -9.42 4.29
CA GLU A 97 1.57 -10.22 5.35
C GLU A 97 2.97 -10.69 4.92
N ARG A 98 3.14 -11.15 3.67
CA ARG A 98 4.45 -11.53 3.10
C ARG A 98 5.44 -10.37 3.17
N ASP A 99 5.00 -9.17 2.80
CA ASP A 99 5.86 -7.98 2.73
C ASP A 99 5.79 -7.11 4.01
N ARG A 100 5.22 -7.63 5.09
CA ARG A 100 4.94 -6.88 6.33
C ARG A 100 6.15 -6.17 6.90
N LEU A 101 7.32 -6.82 6.89
CA LEU A 101 8.58 -6.24 7.35
C LEU A 101 9.01 -5.04 6.47
N LEU A 102 8.87 -5.17 5.15
CA LEU A 102 9.21 -4.11 4.21
C LEU A 102 8.28 -2.91 4.38
N LEU A 103 6.98 -3.15 4.45
CA LEU A 103 5.97 -2.09 4.60
C LEU A 103 6.10 -1.38 5.96
N ALA A 104 6.31 -2.12 7.05
CA ALA A 104 6.52 -1.52 8.37
C ALA A 104 7.82 -0.70 8.46
N THR A 105 8.88 -1.13 7.77
CA THR A 105 10.12 -0.35 7.70
C THR A 105 9.89 0.95 6.94
N MET A 106 9.17 0.89 5.81
CA MET A 106 8.83 2.06 5.01
C MET A 106 7.94 3.05 5.76
N GLU A 107 6.91 2.55 6.47
CA GLU A 107 6.04 3.38 7.32
C GLU A 107 6.81 4.05 8.47
N ALA A 108 7.71 3.32 9.13
CA ALA A 108 8.55 3.89 10.19
C ALA A 108 9.49 4.98 9.65
N LEU A 109 10.12 4.73 8.49
CA LEU A 109 11.03 5.68 7.84
C LEU A 109 10.33 6.95 7.37
N ASN A 110 9.17 6.82 6.73
CA ASN A 110 8.44 7.93 6.12
C ASN A 110 7.57 8.70 7.14
N GLY A 111 6.87 7.97 8.01
CA GLY A 111 5.95 8.56 8.98
C GLY A 111 6.59 8.91 10.33
N GLY A 112 7.87 8.54 10.55
CA GLY A 112 8.55 8.70 11.84
C GLY A 112 7.96 7.84 12.96
N LYS A 113 7.16 6.82 12.61
CA LYS A 113 6.50 5.97 13.60
C LYS A 113 7.49 5.01 14.23
N VAL A 114 7.33 4.74 15.53
CA VAL A 114 8.06 3.67 16.21
C VAL A 114 7.82 2.35 15.46
N PHE A 115 8.88 1.73 14.96
CA PHE A 115 8.80 0.55 14.09
C PHE A 115 7.94 -0.57 14.67
N ALA A 116 8.07 -0.85 15.98
CA ALA A 116 7.27 -1.88 16.63
C ALA A 116 5.76 -1.60 16.52
N ASN A 117 5.33 -0.34 16.58
CA ASN A 117 3.93 0.05 16.41
C ASN A 117 3.49 -0.10 14.95
N ALA A 118 4.32 0.32 13.99
CA ALA A 118 4.04 0.10 12.57
C ALA A 118 3.88 -1.41 12.26
N TYR A 119 4.80 -2.25 12.78
CA TYR A 119 4.79 -3.68 12.52
C TYR A 119 3.65 -4.42 13.24
N LEU A 120 3.47 -4.22 14.55
CA LEU A 120 2.50 -4.98 15.35
C LEU A 120 1.07 -4.46 15.19
N SER A 121 0.90 -3.13 15.22
CA SER A 121 -0.42 -2.48 15.27
C SER A 121 -0.91 -2.11 13.89
N ASP A 122 -0.17 -1.29 13.14
CA ASP A 122 -0.66 -0.73 11.87
C ASP A 122 -0.82 -1.83 10.83
N LEU A 123 0.27 -2.52 10.47
CA LEU A 123 0.22 -3.59 9.49
C LEU A 123 -0.66 -4.75 9.98
N GLY A 124 -0.65 -5.05 11.28
CA GLY A 124 -1.55 -6.03 11.88
C GLY A 124 -3.03 -5.65 11.70
N GLY A 125 -3.38 -4.38 11.87
CA GLY A 125 -4.71 -3.82 11.66
C GLY A 125 -5.11 -3.82 10.19
N CYS A 126 -4.24 -3.34 9.29
CA CYS A 126 -4.49 -3.31 7.85
C CYS A 126 -4.74 -4.72 7.28
N ILE A 127 -3.93 -5.71 7.65
CA ILE A 127 -4.12 -7.11 7.20
C ILE A 127 -5.47 -7.65 7.67
N LYS A 128 -5.81 -7.44 8.95
CA LYS A 128 -7.10 -7.88 9.50
C LYS A 128 -8.29 -7.17 8.84
N ALA A 129 -8.17 -5.87 8.57
CA ALA A 129 -9.22 -5.10 7.91
C ALA A 129 -9.48 -5.61 6.48
N LEU A 130 -8.43 -5.90 5.71
CA LEU A 130 -8.58 -6.50 4.37
C LEU A 130 -9.28 -7.85 4.43
N LYS A 131 -8.88 -8.75 5.34
CA LYS A 131 -9.50 -10.06 5.52
C LYS A 131 -10.96 -9.96 5.98
N TYR A 132 -11.26 -9.00 6.86
CA TYR A 132 -12.63 -8.73 7.30
C TYR A 132 -13.51 -8.28 6.12
N CYS A 133 -13.09 -7.27 5.37
CA CYS A 133 -13.83 -6.79 4.19
C CYS A 133 -13.94 -7.87 3.09
N ALA A 134 -12.94 -8.74 2.95
CA ALA A 134 -12.97 -9.85 2.00
C ALA A 134 -14.13 -10.82 2.25
N GLY A 135 -14.44 -11.11 3.52
CA GLY A 135 -15.54 -11.99 3.92
C GLY A 135 -16.93 -11.37 3.81
N TRP A 136 -17.03 -10.08 3.48
CA TRP A 136 -18.30 -9.36 3.24
C TRP A 136 -18.59 -9.19 1.74
N ALA A 137 -17.78 -9.78 0.87
CA ALA A 137 -17.91 -9.55 -0.56
C ALA A 137 -19.15 -10.22 -1.17
N ASP A 138 -19.62 -11.34 -0.59
CA ASP A 138 -20.73 -12.20 -1.02
C ASP A 138 -21.82 -12.39 0.04
#